data_AF-A0A7K0KWK4-F1
#
_entry.id   AF-A0A7K0KWK4-F1
#
_cell.length_a   1.000
_cell.length_b   1.000
_cell.length_c   1.000
_cell.angle_alpha   90.00
_cell.angle_beta   90.00
_cell.angle_gamma   90.00
#
_symmetry.space_group_name_H-M   'P 1'
#
loop_
_entity.id
_entity.type
_entity.pdbx_description
1 polymer ?
#
loop_
_entity_poly.entity_id
_entity_poly.type
_entity_poly.pdbx_seq_one_letter_code
_entity_poly.pdbx_strand_id
1 'polypeptide(L)'
;MDEGEIVVIRSPRRKRHISAYRQAGRIVISIPARLSKADERAIVPEMVAKIRAQEAARTPGEMQLAQRIDELLTAHAPEISERPNSVHWRSMRQRWGS
;
A
#
# COMPACT_ATOMS: atom_id res chain seq x y z
N MET A 1 -10.61 8.80 -10.01
CA MET A 1 -9.94 9.13 -8.74
C MET A 1 -10.91 8.77 -7.63
N ASP A 2 -10.84 7.54 -7.12
CA ASP A 2 -11.66 7.16 -5.97
C ASP A 2 -11.04 7.80 -4.73
N GLU A 3 -11.53 8.99 -4.39
CA GLU A 3 -11.46 9.54 -3.04
C GLU A 3 -12.34 8.63 -2.14
N GLY A 4 -11.91 7.36 -2.01
CA GLY A 4 -12.75 6.28 -1.54
C GLY A 4 -13.38 6.62 -0.21
N GLU A 5 -14.69 6.44 -0.12
CA GLU A 5 -15.52 6.72 1.05
C GLU A 5 -14.82 6.25 2.34
N ILE A 6 -14.68 7.16 3.31
CA ILE A 6 -14.04 6.87 4.60
C ILE A 6 -15.12 6.45 5.59
N VAL A 7 -15.01 5.23 6.10
CA VAL A 7 -15.96 4.67 7.07
C VAL A 7 -15.26 4.45 8.39
N VAL A 8 -15.74 5.13 9.44
CA VAL A 8 -15.21 4.98 10.80
C VAL A 8 -16.11 4.04 11.61
N ILE A 9 -15.54 2.93 12.07
CA ILE A 9 -16.24 1.92 12.89
C ILE A 9 -15.75 2.01 14.33
N ARG A 10 -16.65 2.40 15.24
CA ARG A 10 -16.41 2.38 16.68
C ARG A 10 -16.67 0.98 17.25
N SER A 11 -15.60 0.33 17.71
CA SER A 11 -15.67 -1.02 18.27
C SER A 11 -15.70 -1.01 19.81
N PRO A 12 -16.73 -1.58 20.45
CA PRO A 12 -16.77 -1.70 21.91
C PRO A 12 -15.80 -2.77 22.46
N ARG A 13 -15.32 -3.68 21.61
CA ARG A 13 -14.39 -4.76 21.99
C ARG A 13 -12.92 -4.30 22.00
N ARG A 14 -12.53 -3.32 21.18
CA ARG A 14 -11.14 -2.81 21.12
C ARG A 14 -10.87 -1.87 22.29
N LYS A 15 -9.69 -2.01 22.91
CA LYS A 15 -9.27 -1.20 24.06
C LYS A 15 -8.25 -0.11 23.72
N ARG A 16 -7.27 -0.39 22.84
CA ARG A 16 -6.15 0.54 22.54
C ARG A 16 -5.77 0.61 21.05
N HIS A 17 -5.92 -0.48 20.30
CA HIS A 17 -5.46 -0.54 18.91
C HIS A 17 -6.43 0.12 17.92
N ILE A 18 -5.87 0.89 17.00
CA ILE A 18 -6.53 1.47 15.84
C ILE A 18 -6.00 0.75 14.59
N SER A 19 -6.89 0.43 13.66
CA SER A 19 -6.54 -0.23 12.40
C SER A 19 -7.24 0.44 11.25
N ALA A 20 -6.56 0.59 10.12
CA ALA A 20 -7.14 1.05 8.87
C ALA A 20 -6.81 0.07 7.75
N TYR A 21 -7.74 -0.09 6.81
CA TYR A 21 -7.58 -0.97 5.65
C TYR A 21 -8.58 -0.59 4.55
N ARG A 22 -8.34 -1.07 3.33
CA ARG A 22 -9.31 -0.94 2.24
C ARG A 22 -10.25 -2.15 2.20
N GLN A 23 -11.55 -1.88 2.10
CA GLN A 23 -12.58 -2.92 1.92
C GLN A 23 -13.63 -2.42 0.94
N ALA A 24 -13.91 -3.21 -0.11
CA ALA A 24 -14.91 -2.87 -1.14
C ALA A 24 -14.78 -1.43 -1.69
N GLY A 25 -13.54 -0.98 -1.96
CA GLY A 25 -13.27 0.37 -2.47
C GLY A 25 -13.21 1.48 -1.43
N ARG A 26 -13.53 1.22 -0.16
CA ARG A 26 -13.60 2.20 0.94
C ARG A 26 -12.43 2.10 1.90
N ILE A 27 -12.02 3.20 2.50
CA ILE A 27 -11.05 3.18 3.61
C ILE A 27 -11.84 2.99 4.91
N VAL A 28 -11.69 1.82 5.52
CA VAL A 28 -12.34 1.49 6.80
C VAL A 28 -11.35 1.71 7.93
N ILE A 29 -11.73 2.51 8.92
CA ILE A 29 -10.93 2.79 10.10
C ILE A 29 -11.69 2.28 11.32
N SER A 30 -11.11 1.30 12.02
CA SER A 30 -11.68 0.74 13.24
C SER A 30 -10.97 1.33 14.46
N ILE A 31 -11.75 1.98 15.33
CA ILE A 31 -11.28 2.64 16.56
C ILE A 31 -11.96 2.09 17.82
N PRO A 32 -11.37 2.21 19.01
CA PRO A 32 -12.05 1.93 20.28
C PRO A 32 -13.29 2.81 20.46
N ALA A 33 -14.41 2.26 20.92
CA ALA A 33 -15.64 3.04 21.15
C ALA A 33 -15.45 4.16 22.21
N ARG A 34 -14.52 3.95 23.16
CA ARG A 34 -14.16 4.90 24.21
C ARG A 34 -13.24 6.03 23.75
N LEU A 35 -12.77 5.99 22.50
CA LEU A 35 -11.91 7.04 21.95
C LEU A 35 -12.68 8.37 21.91
N SER A 36 -12.04 9.44 22.38
CA SER A 36 -12.65 10.77 22.39
C SER A 36 -12.87 11.27 20.97
N LYS A 37 -13.84 12.17 20.77
CA LYS A 37 -14.05 12.81 19.46
C LYS A 37 -12.88 13.69 19.04
N ALA A 38 -12.11 14.22 20.00
CA ALA A 38 -10.93 15.02 19.71
C ALA A 38 -9.81 14.14 19.13
N ASP A 39 -9.52 13.01 19.78
CA ASP A 39 -8.49 12.07 19.32
C ASP A 39 -8.85 11.43 17.99
N GLU A 40 -10.14 11.12 17.77
CA GLU A 40 -10.61 10.62 16.48
C GLU A 40 -10.30 11.60 15.34
N ARG A 41 -10.60 12.90 15.53
CA ARG A 41 -10.32 13.92 14.51
C ARG A 41 -8.82 14.10 14.24
N ALA A 42 -7.97 13.82 15.22
CA ALA A 42 -6.52 13.87 15.06
C ALA A 42 -5.98 12.64 14.31
N ILE A 43 -6.45 11.44 14.64
CA ILE A 43 -5.87 10.18 14.16
C ILE A 43 -6.46 9.75 12.81
N VAL A 44 -7.74 10.00 12.53
CA VAL A 44 -8.38 9.57 11.28
C VAL A 44 -7.63 10.07 10.03
N PRO A 45 -7.24 11.36 9.91
CA PRO A 45 -6.47 11.84 8.77
C PRO A 45 -5.12 11.15 8.60
N GLU A 46 -4.41 10.90 9.70
CA GLU A 46 -3.12 10.19 9.70
C GLU A 46 -3.29 8.76 9.14
N MET A 47 -4.32 8.05 9.58
CA MET A 47 -4.60 6.69 9.13
C MET A 47 -5.01 6.65 7.65
N VAL A 48 -5.76 7.63 7.16
CA VAL A 48 -6.07 7.77 5.72
C VAL A 48 -4.80 8.01 4.91
N ALA A 49 -3.97 8.96 5.35
CA ALA A 49 -2.70 9.28 4.70
C ALA A 49 -1.79 8.04 4.64
N LYS A 50 -1.72 7.26 5.72
CA LYS A 50 -0.97 6.01 5.78
C LYS A 50 -1.44 5.00 4.74
N ILE A 51 -2.75 4.80 4.58
CA ILE A 51 -3.29 3.90 3.55
C ILE A 51 -2.95 4.39 2.15
N ARG A 52 -3.12 5.69 1.88
CA ARG A 52 -2.78 6.28 0.58
C ARG A 52 -1.29 6.18 0.26
N ALA A 53 -0.42 6.42 1.24
CA ALA A 53 1.02 6.27 1.09
C ALA A 53 1.41 4.81 0.86
N GLN A 54 0.79 3.87 1.59
CA GLN A 54 1.01 2.44 1.38
C GLN A 54 0.50 1.99 0.00
N GLU A 55 -0.57 2.59 -0.52
CA GLU A 55 -1.09 2.32 -1.87
C GLU A 55 -0.18 2.89 -2.96
N ALA A 56 0.29 4.13 -2.80
CA ALA A 56 1.28 4.73 -3.69
C ALA A 56 2.61 3.95 -3.68
N ALA A 57 2.98 3.37 -2.54
CA ALA A 57 4.15 2.53 -2.40
C ALA A 57 3.91 1.05 -2.78
N ARG A 58 2.64 0.63 -2.93
CA ARG A 58 2.30 -0.75 -3.27
C ARG A 58 2.58 -0.94 -4.75
N THR A 59 3.69 -1.62 -4.99
CA THR A 59 4.16 -2.14 -6.27
C THR A 59 4.81 -1.05 -7.12
N PRO A 60 6.15 -1.10 -7.31
CA PRO A 60 6.84 -0.19 -8.21
C PRO A 60 6.12 -0.14 -9.55
N GLY A 61 5.84 1.05 -10.07
CA GLY A 61 5.29 1.18 -11.42
C GLY A 61 6.22 0.53 -12.44
N GLU A 62 5.71 0.24 -13.64
CA GLU A 62 6.50 -0.37 -14.72
C GLU A 62 7.76 0.44 -15.04
N MET A 63 7.69 1.77 -14.97
CA MET A 63 8.85 2.66 -15.10
C MET A 63 9.89 2.45 -13.99
N GLN A 64 9.45 2.30 -12.74
CA GLN A 64 10.35 2.06 -11.60
C GLN A 64 10.98 0.66 -11.70
N LEU A 65 10.25 -0.32 -12.24
CA LEU A 65 10.80 -1.63 -12.55
C LEU A 65 11.86 -1.57 -13.66
N ALA A 66 11.59 -0.87 -14.75
CA ALA A 66 12.53 -0.71 -15.85
C ALA A 66 13.83 -0.05 -15.36
N GLN A 67 13.72 1.06 -14.62
CA GLN A 67 14.86 1.72 -14.01
C GLN A 67 15.65 0.77 -13.09
N ARG A 68 14.95 -0.02 -12.28
CA ARG A 68 15.60 -0.98 -11.38
C ARG A 68 16.33 -2.09 -12.15
N ILE A 69 15.81 -2.52 -13.29
CA ILE A 69 16.46 -3.50 -14.16
C ILE A 69 17.74 -2.92 -14.75
N ASP A 70 17.72 -1.66 -15.21
CA ASP A 70 18.92 -0.98 -15.72
C ASP A 70 20.01 -0.87 -14.66
N GLU A 71 19.66 -0.47 -13.44
CA GLU A 71 20.59 -0.40 -12.30
C GLU A 71 21.23 -1.77 -12.02
N LEU A 72 20.43 -2.84 -11.98
CA LEU A 72 20.91 -4.18 -11.67
C LEU A 72 21.77 -4.76 -12.79
N LEU A 73 21.39 -4.59 -14.06
CA LEU A 73 22.19 -5.02 -15.21
C LEU A 73 23.53 -4.28 -15.21
N THR A 74 23.52 -2.97 -15.00
CA THR A 74 24.76 -2.18 -14.95
C THR A 74 25.68 -2.63 -13.81
N ALA A 75 25.12 -2.95 -12.64
CA ALA A 75 25.91 -3.32 -11.47
C ALA A 75 26.44 -4.76 -11.51
N HIS A 76 25.70 -5.68 -12.13
CA HIS A 76 25.95 -7.12 -11.98
C HIS A 76 26.15 -7.89 -13.29
N ALA A 77 25.75 -7.33 -14.43
CA ALA A 77 25.90 -7.95 -15.75
C ALA A 77 26.15 -6.88 -16.82
N PRO A 78 27.21 -6.06 -16.69
CA PRO A 78 27.49 -4.94 -17.60
C PRO A 78 27.74 -5.38 -19.05
N GLU A 79 28.08 -6.65 -19.28
CA GLU A 79 28.21 -7.27 -20.60
C GLU A 79 26.87 -7.44 -21.34
N ILE A 80 25.75 -7.43 -20.61
CA ILE A 80 24.41 -7.54 -21.20
C ILE A 80 23.92 -6.13 -21.57
N SER A 81 23.92 -5.84 -22.87
CA SER A 81 23.42 -4.58 -23.44
C SER A 81 21.93 -4.61 -23.78
N GLU A 82 21.34 -5.80 -23.89
CA GLU A 82 19.92 -5.98 -24.19
C GLU A 82 19.06 -5.48 -23.02
N ARG A 83 17.91 -4.86 -23.35
CA ARG A 83 16.94 -4.35 -22.38
C ARG A 83 15.54 -4.88 -22.69
N PRO A 84 14.72 -5.19 -21.67
CA PRO A 84 13.38 -5.70 -21.89
C PRO A 84 12.50 -4.63 -22.52
N ASN A 85 11.73 -5.02 -23.54
CA ASN A 85 10.77 -4.11 -24.20
C ASN A 85 9.59 -3.71 -23.30
N SER A 86 9.24 -4.56 -22.32
CA SER A 86 8.12 -4.33 -21.41
C SER A 86 8.31 -5.13 -20.13
N VAL A 87 7.93 -4.55 -18.99
CA VAL A 87 8.01 -5.20 -17.68
C VAL A 87 6.74 -4.92 -16.91
N HIS A 88 6.08 -5.98 -16.46
CA HIS A 88 4.81 -5.89 -15.75
C HIS A 88 4.88 -6.70 -14.46
N TRP A 89 4.36 -6.14 -13.37
CA TRP A 89 4.10 -6.92 -12.18
C TRP A 89 2.99 -7.93 -12.41
N ARG A 90 3.21 -9.17 -11.97
CA ARG A 90 2.16 -10.19 -11.95
C ARG A 90 1.92 -10.66 -10.52
N SER A 91 0.64 -10.85 -10.19
CA SER A 91 0.24 -11.46 -8.92
C SER A 91 0.69 -12.92 -8.89
N MET A 92 1.55 -13.27 -7.94
CA MET A 92 2.05 -14.63 -7.76
C MET A 92 0.92 -15.53 -7.21
N ARG A 93 0.43 -16.46 -8.04
CA ARG A 93 -0.63 -17.44 -7.65
C ARG A 93 -0.09 -18.82 -7.29
N GLN A 94 1.16 -19.11 -7.66
CA GLN A 94 1.88 -20.33 -7.33
C GLN A 94 3.31 -19.95 -6.97
N ARG A 95 3.95 -20.71 -6.10
CA ARG A 95 5.37 -20.49 -5.76
C ARG A 95 6.23 -20.94 -6.94
N TRP A 96 7.09 -20.06 -7.44
CA TRP A 96 8.07 -20.38 -8.46
C TRP A 96 9.41 -20.53 -7.74
N GLY A 97 10.01 -21.72 -7.82
CA GLY A 97 11.28 -22.06 -7.17
C GLY A 97 11.13 -22.82 -5.84
N SER A 98 11.96 -23.85 -5.71
CA SER A 98 12.33 -24.56 -4.48
C SER A 98 13.52 -23.89 -3.80
#